data_AF-A0A0T6B9K6-F1
#
_entry.id   AF-A0A0T6B9K6-F1
#
_cell.length_a   1.000
_cell.length_b   1.000
_cell.length_c   1.000
_cell.angle_alpha   90.00
_cell.angle_beta   90.00
_cell.angle_gamma   90.00
#
_symmetry.space_group_name_H-M   'P 1'
#
loop_
_entity.id
_entity.type
_entity.pdbx_description
1 polymer ?
#
loop_
_entity_poly.entity_id
_entity_poly.type
_entity_poly.pdbx_seq_one_letter_code
_entity_poly.pdbx_strand_id
1 'polypeptide(L)'
;MSVVLANSIFVNVGVSHGDDIIYIFSNPLNRDSVPKLSYLDERMKDILLNILVTFCSDNKPAVKFIIWEPVTKNLEKPLMQLAIKTPADISMQDSSSINRHRAMWESIPFIENDKMVLRKK
;
A
#
# COMPACT_ATOMS: atom_id res chain seq x y z
N MET A 1 -14.08 8.81 -1.35
CA MET A 1 -15.28 8.33 -2.06
C MET A 1 -15.43 9.19 -3.31
N SER A 2 -14.80 8.78 -4.41
CA SER A 2 -14.96 9.42 -5.71
C SER A 2 -15.73 8.47 -6.60
N VAL A 3 -17.02 8.75 -6.78
CA VAL A 3 -17.84 8.11 -7.80
C VAL A 3 -17.54 8.83 -9.11
N VAL A 4 -16.79 8.19 -10.00
CA VAL A 4 -16.68 8.63 -11.40
C VAL A 4 -17.69 7.80 -12.18
N LEU A 5 -18.82 8.44 -12.51
CA LEU A 5 -19.83 7.90 -13.40
C LEU A 5 -19.20 7.69 -14.80
N ALA A 6 -19.35 6.47 -15.30
CA ALA A 6 -18.78 5.99 -16.55
C ALA A 6 -19.33 6.75 -17.77
N ASN A 7 -18.44 7.36 -18.54
CA ASN A 7 -18.52 7.37 -20.00
C ASN A 7 -17.20 7.88 -20.63
N SER A 8 -16.13 7.08 -20.61
CA SER A 8 -14.91 7.36 -21.40
C SER A 8 -13.95 6.17 -21.40
N ILE A 9 -13.58 5.71 -22.59
CA ILE A 9 -12.34 4.99 -22.96
C ILE A 9 -11.34 4.85 -21.80
N PHE A 10 -11.16 3.62 -21.27
CA PHE A 10 -10.25 3.21 -20.18
C PHE A 10 -9.23 4.28 -19.72
N VAL A 11 -9.69 5.24 -18.92
CA VAL A 11 -8.82 6.20 -18.26
C VAL A 11 -8.27 5.50 -17.02
N ASN A 12 -6.95 5.32 -16.95
CA ASN A 12 -6.31 4.94 -15.70
C ASN A 12 -6.42 6.11 -14.72
N VAL A 13 -7.37 6.03 -13.81
CA VAL A 13 -7.64 7.05 -12.78
C VAL A 13 -6.71 6.94 -11.56
N GLY A 14 -5.75 6.01 -11.60
CA GLY A 14 -4.84 5.73 -10.50
C GLY A 14 -5.48 4.89 -9.40
N VAL A 15 -4.75 4.76 -8.29
CA VAL A 15 -5.18 4.04 -7.08
C VAL A 15 -5.45 5.08 -6.00
N SER A 16 -6.60 4.98 -5.35
CA SER A 16 -7.04 5.91 -4.32
C SER A 16 -6.94 5.30 -2.92
N HIS A 17 -7.08 6.15 -1.91
CA HIS A 17 -7.04 5.70 -0.52
C HIS A 17 -8.22 4.76 -0.20
N GLY A 18 -7.90 3.54 0.23
CA GLY A 18 -8.86 2.50 0.59
C GLY A 18 -9.20 1.51 -0.52
N ASP A 19 -8.65 1.66 -1.73
CA ASP A 19 -8.87 0.71 -2.82
C ASP A 19 -8.23 -0.66 -2.57
N ASP A 20 -7.25 -0.75 -1.67
CA ASP A 20 -6.60 -1.99 -1.24
C ASP A 20 -7.45 -2.79 -0.25
N ILE A 21 -8.28 -2.11 0.56
CA ILE A 21 -9.14 -2.71 1.59
C ILE A 21 -10.11 -3.72 0.98
N ILE A 22 -10.62 -3.45 -0.23
CA ILE A 22 -11.59 -4.31 -0.92
C ILE A 22 -11.04 -5.72 -1.21
N TYR A 23 -9.71 -5.86 -1.26
CA TYR A 23 -9.02 -7.13 -1.50
C TYR A 23 -8.72 -7.90 -0.21
N ILE A 24 -8.87 -7.27 0.95
CA ILE A 24 -8.53 -7.88 2.24
C ILE A 24 -9.80 -8.21 3.03
N PHE A 25 -10.78 -7.30 3.01
CA PHE A 25 -11.99 -7.41 3.83
C PHE A 25 -13.24 -7.55 2.96
N SER A 26 -14.09 -8.52 3.30
CA SER A 26 -15.43 -8.60 2.74
C SER A 26 -16.27 -7.43 3.24
N ASN A 27 -16.95 -6.71 2.35
CA ASN A 27 -17.89 -5.66 2.75
C ASN A 27 -19.32 -6.25 2.92
N PRO A 28 -19.84 -6.37 4.16
CA PRO A 28 -21.16 -6.94 4.40
C PRO A 28 -22.30 -6.00 3.98
N LEU A 29 -22.05 -4.70 3.82
CA LEU A 29 -23.09 -3.70 3.50
C LEU A 29 -23.49 -3.68 2.03
N ASN A 30 -22.74 -4.36 1.15
CA ASN A 30 -22.94 -4.32 -0.31
C ASN A 30 -22.72 -5.69 -0.97
N ARG A 31 -23.06 -6.79 -0.28
CA ARG A 31 -22.76 -8.15 -0.75
C ARG A 31 -23.31 -8.45 -2.15
N ASP A 32 -24.47 -7.89 -2.48
CA ASP A 32 -25.14 -8.08 -3.77
C ASP A 32 -24.76 -6.99 -4.81
N SER A 33 -24.09 -5.92 -4.37
CA SER A 33 -23.72 -4.75 -5.18
C SER A 33 -22.26 -4.75 -5.60
N VAL A 34 -21.43 -5.63 -5.01
CA VAL A 34 -20.02 -5.75 -5.36
C VAL A 34 -19.91 -6.61 -6.63
N PRO A 35 -19.41 -6.06 -7.75
CA PRO A 35 -19.20 -6.84 -8.95
C PRO A 35 -18.25 -8.00 -8.67
N LYS A 36 -18.46 -9.12 -9.36
CA LYS A 36 -17.55 -10.26 -9.30
C LYS A 36 -16.14 -9.79 -9.66
N LEU A 37 -15.16 -10.14 -8.82
CA LEU A 37 -13.76 -9.83 -9.07
C LEU A 37 -13.33 -10.40 -10.43
N SER A 38 -12.57 -9.62 -11.19
CA SER A 38 -11.93 -10.13 -12.39
C SER A 38 -10.84 -11.15 -12.03
N TYR A 39 -10.33 -11.87 -13.02
CA TYR A 39 -9.21 -12.79 -12.80
C TYR A 39 -7.96 -12.09 -12.24
N LEU A 40 -7.69 -10.84 -12.65
CA LEU A 40 -6.56 -10.07 -12.13
C LEU A 40 -6.81 -9.62 -10.70
N ASP A 41 -8.05 -9.24 -10.38
CA ASP A 41 -8.46 -8.82 -9.04
C ASP A 41 -8.38 -9.97 -8.04
N GLU A 42 -8.80 -11.18 -8.43
CA GLU A 42 -8.66 -12.39 -7.62
C GLU A 42 -7.18 -12.69 -7.31
N ARG A 43 -6.30 -12.52 -8.30
CA ARG A 43 -4.86 -12.69 -8.06
C ARG A 43 -4.28 -11.60 -7.17
N MET A 44 -4.71 -10.36 -7.31
CA MET A 44 -4.32 -9.26 -6.41
C MET A 44 -4.74 -9.57 -4.97
N LYS A 45 -5.99 -10.03 -4.78
CA LYS A 45 -6.54 -10.47 -3.51
C LYS A 45 -5.65 -11.53 -2.86
N ASP A 46 -5.31 -12.58 -3.58
CA ASP A 46 -4.48 -13.66 -3.06
C ASP A 46 -3.08 -13.19 -2.65
N ILE A 47 -2.48 -12.28 -3.41
CA ILE A 47 -1.18 -11.68 -3.08
C ILE A 47 -1.26 -10.86 -1.80
N LEU A 48 -2.23 -9.95 -1.71
CA LEU A 48 -2.38 -9.04 -0.55
C LEU A 48 -2.72 -9.81 0.73
N LEU A 49 -3.60 -10.82 0.64
CA LEU A 49 -3.91 -11.70 1.76
C LEU A 49 -2.69 -12.50 2.20
N ASN A 50 -1.91 -13.06 1.26
CA ASN A 50 -0.71 -13.80 1.61
C ASN A 50 0.30 -12.91 2.34
N ILE A 51 0.54 -11.69 1.84
CA ILE A 51 1.41 -10.70 2.50
C ILE A 51 0.97 -10.47 3.94
N LEU A 52 -0.33 -10.19 4.14
CA LEU A 52 -0.87 -9.88 5.46
C LEU A 52 -0.76 -11.08 6.40
N VAL A 53 -1.18 -12.27 5.95
CA VAL A 53 -1.17 -13.48 6.76
C VAL A 53 0.24 -13.87 7.17
N THR A 54 1.21 -13.89 6.25
CA THR A 54 2.58 -14.28 6.62
C THR A 54 3.30 -13.23 7.46
N PHE A 55 2.96 -11.96 7.26
CA PHE A 55 3.46 -10.91 8.15
C PHE A 55 2.91 -11.11 9.57
N CYS A 56 1.63 -11.40 9.72
CA CYS A 56 1.02 -11.67 11.02
C CYS A 56 1.54 -12.96 11.68
N SER A 57 1.86 -14.01 10.91
CA SER A 57 2.39 -15.27 11.47
C SER A 57 3.86 -15.20 11.82
N ASP A 58 4.70 -14.69 10.92
CA ASP A 58 6.15 -14.87 10.97
C ASP A 58 6.93 -13.55 11.08
N ASN A 59 6.23 -12.41 11.16
CA ASN A 59 6.79 -11.06 11.05
C ASN A 59 7.56 -10.82 9.74
N LYS A 60 7.29 -11.63 8.71
CA LYS A 60 7.95 -11.58 7.41
C LYS A 60 6.90 -11.65 6.29
N PRO A 61 6.66 -10.55 5.56
CA PRO A 61 5.70 -10.58 4.47
C PRO A 61 6.28 -11.43 3.32
N ALA A 62 5.49 -12.37 2.81
CA ALA A 62 5.90 -13.27 1.76
C ALA A 62 5.26 -12.86 0.44
N VAL A 63 6.10 -12.70 -0.58
CA VAL A 63 5.68 -12.47 -1.95
C VAL A 63 6.40 -13.47 -2.82
N LYS A 64 5.65 -14.11 -3.72
CA LYS A 64 6.19 -15.19 -4.54
C LYS A 64 7.41 -14.70 -5.34
N PHE A 65 8.55 -15.37 -5.17
CA PHE A 65 9.80 -15.08 -5.87
C PHE A 65 10.44 -13.71 -5.58
N ILE A 66 10.00 -12.98 -4.56
CA ILE A 66 10.55 -11.67 -4.20
C ILE A 66 10.96 -11.68 -2.73
N ILE A 67 12.19 -11.25 -2.47
CA ILE A 67 12.66 -10.99 -1.12
C ILE A 67 12.31 -9.53 -0.79
N TRP A 68 11.33 -9.34 0.09
CA TRP A 68 10.96 -8.02 0.58
C TRP A 68 11.81 -7.67 1.80
N GLU A 69 12.89 -6.94 1.56
CA GLU A 69 13.83 -6.52 2.60
C GLU A 69 13.23 -5.46 3.52
N PRO A 70 13.45 -5.55 4.85
CA PRO A 70 13.07 -4.51 5.78
C PRO A 70 13.78 -3.17 5.49
N VAL A 71 13.14 -2.07 5.89
CA VAL A 71 13.76 -0.75 5.82
C VAL A 71 15.02 -0.71 6.68
N THR A 72 16.09 -0.19 6.09
CA THR A 72 17.37 -0.03 6.79
C THR A 72 17.35 1.15 7.75
N LYS A 73 18.05 1.01 8.88
CA LYS A 73 18.26 2.11 9.84
C LYS A 73 19.30 3.13 9.35
N ASN A 74 20.07 2.80 8.31
CA ASN A 74 21.02 3.74 7.73
C ASN A 74 20.29 4.77 6.87
N LEU A 75 20.23 6.01 7.34
CA LEU A 75 19.56 7.13 6.66
C LEU A 75 20.20 7.53 5.33
N GLU A 76 21.44 7.11 5.06
CA GLU A 76 22.14 7.36 3.79
C GLU A 76 21.69 6.40 2.67
N LYS A 77 21.07 5.27 3.03
CA LYS A 77 20.55 4.32 2.05
C LYS A 77 19.15 4.75 1.58
N PRO A 78 18.83 4.54 0.29
CA PRO A 78 17.52 4.87 -0.24
C PRO A 78 16.44 4.02 0.43
N LEU A 79 15.25 4.60 0.55
CA LEU A 79 14.07 3.87 1.00
C LEU A 79 13.63 2.92 -0.11
N MET A 80 13.81 1.63 0.11
CA MET A 80 13.35 0.58 -0.79
C MET A 80 11.91 0.20 -0.45
N GLN A 81 11.04 0.14 -1.46
CA GLN A 81 9.64 -0.26 -1.31
C GLN A 81 9.31 -1.42 -2.23
N LEU A 82 8.36 -2.25 -1.82
CA LEU A 82 7.74 -3.22 -2.71
C LEU A 82 6.68 -2.50 -3.55
N ALA A 83 6.95 -2.31 -4.83
CA ALA A 83 5.98 -1.76 -5.77
C ALA A 83 5.16 -2.90 -6.38
N ILE A 84 3.84 -2.86 -6.19
CA ILE A 84 2.88 -3.79 -6.79
C ILE A 84 2.04 -3.00 -7.80
N LYS A 85 2.34 -3.15 -9.09
CA LYS A 85 1.59 -2.47 -10.16
C LYS A 85 0.47 -3.35 -10.70
N THR A 86 0.73 -4.65 -10.81
CA THR A 86 -0.23 -5.68 -11.21
C THR A 86 0.14 -7.01 -10.53
N PRO A 87 -0.71 -8.05 -10.58
CA PRO A 87 -0.34 -9.38 -10.07
C PRO A 87 0.88 -10.04 -10.72
N ALA A 88 1.32 -9.52 -11.87
CA ALA A 88 2.47 -10.02 -12.63
C ALA A 88 3.65 -9.05 -12.62
N ASP A 89 3.47 -7.82 -12.14
CA ASP A 89 4.49 -6.78 -12.07
C ASP A 89 4.62 -6.32 -10.62
N ILE A 90 5.51 -7.03 -9.92
CA ILE A 90 5.87 -6.77 -8.53
C ILE A 90 7.39 -6.71 -8.45
N SER A 91 7.92 -5.67 -7.84
CA SER A 91 9.38 -5.51 -7.73
C SER A 91 9.75 -4.59 -6.56
N MET A 92 10.94 -4.83 -6.00
CA MET A 92 11.56 -3.88 -5.08
C MET A 92 12.08 -2.68 -5.89
N GLN A 93 11.68 -1.47 -5.49
CA GLN A 93 12.04 -0.23 -6.17
C GLN A 93 12.55 0.79 -5.17
N ASP A 94 13.49 1.61 -5.63
CA ASP A 94 13.88 2.82 -4.91
C ASP A 94 12.71 3.81 -4.95
N SER A 95 12.26 4.24 -3.78
CA SER A 95 11.17 5.19 -3.59
C SER A 95 11.65 6.64 -3.47
N SER A 96 12.83 6.98 -4.01
CA SER A 96 13.33 8.35 -4.12
C SER A 96 12.29 9.33 -4.69
N SER A 97 11.33 8.85 -5.49
CA SER A 97 10.18 9.63 -5.97
C SER A 97 9.22 10.09 -4.85
N ILE A 98 9.02 9.31 -3.79
CA ILE A 98 8.21 9.67 -2.61
C ILE A 98 8.95 10.72 -1.76
N ASN A 99 10.28 10.63 -1.69
CA ASN A 99 11.12 11.60 -0.99
C ASN A 99 11.31 12.93 -1.74
N ARG A 100 10.73 13.13 -2.94
CA ARG A 100 10.91 14.36 -3.73
C ARG A 100 10.51 15.64 -3.00
N HIS A 101 9.56 15.55 -2.07
CA HIS A 101 9.11 16.68 -1.27
C HIS A 101 9.59 16.61 0.19
N ARG A 102 10.46 15.66 0.54
CA ARG A 102 10.96 15.51 1.90
C ARG A 102 11.61 16.79 2.42
N ALA A 103 12.46 17.41 1.60
CA ALA A 103 13.09 18.69 1.95
C ALA A 103 12.07 19.81 2.20
N MET A 104 10.96 19.85 1.45
CA MET A 104 9.85 20.78 1.72
C MET A 104 9.23 20.48 3.08
N TRP A 105 8.84 19.24 3.35
CA TRP A 105 8.21 18.85 4.63
C TRP A 105 9.13 19.10 5.84
N GLU A 106 10.43 18.82 5.70
CA GLU A 106 11.45 19.06 6.75
C GLU A 106 11.75 20.55 6.96
N SER A 107 11.51 21.41 5.95
CA SER A 107 11.67 22.86 6.07
C SER A 107 10.57 23.55 6.89
N ILE A 108 9.44 22.87 7.09
CA ILE A 108 8.35 23.45 7.86
C ILE A 108 8.74 23.34 9.34
N PRO A 109 8.72 24.46 10.10
CA PRO A 109 9.10 24.46 11.52
C PRO A 109 7.97 23.87 12.38
N PHE A 110 7.60 22.62 12.14
CA PHE A 110 6.70 21.89 13.00
C PHE A 110 7.38 21.68 14.36
N ILE A 111 6.80 22.27 15.40
CA ILE A 111 7.07 21.86 16.78
C ILE A 111 6.08 20.73 17.05
N GLU A 112 6.56 19.49 16.99
CA GLU A 112 5.73 18.34 17.35
C GLU A 112 5.23 18.53 18.79
N ASN A 113 3.93 18.39 19.01
CA ASN A 113 3.36 18.54 20.34
C ASN A 113 3.74 17.32 21.18
N ASP A 114 4.85 17.40 21.92
CA ASP A 114 5.39 16.35 22.81
C ASP A 114 4.36 15.76 23.78
N LYS A 115 3.24 16.45 24.03
CA LYS A 115 2.15 15.98 24.90
C LYS A 115 1.28 14.88 24.28
N MET A 116 1.41 14.57 22.99
CA MET A 116 0.64 13.48 22.35
C MET A 116 1.30 12.10 22.49
N VAL A 117 2.58 12.02 22.89
CA VAL A 117 3.25 10.76 23.19
C VAL A 117 3.34 10.57 24.70
N LEU A 118 2.20 10.30 25.35
CA LEU A 118 2.20 9.81 26.73
C LEU A 118 2.82 8.40 26.75
N ARG A 119 4.15 8.31 26.83
CA ARG A 119 4.83 7.08 27.22
C ARG A 119 4.48 6.82 28.68
N LYS A 120 3.53 5.91 28.93
CA LYS A 120 3.44 5.26 30.23
C LYS A 120 4.72 4.45 30.42
N LYS A 121 5.45 4.76 31.50
CA LYS A 121 6.58 3.97 32.00
C LYS A 121 6.11 2.58 32.43
#